data_AF-A0A9W8MP38-F1
#
_entry.id   AF-A0A9W8MP38-F1
#
_cell.length_a   1.000
_cell.length_b   1.000
_cell.length_c   1.000
_cell.angle_alpha   90.00
_cell.angle_beta   90.00
_cell.angle_gamma   90.00
#
_symmetry.space_group_name_H-M   'P 1'
#
loop_
_entity.id
_entity.type
_entity.pdbx_description
1 polymer ?
#
loop_
_entity_poly.entity_id
_entity_poly.type
_entity_poly.pdbx_seq_one_letter_code
_entity_poly.pdbx_strand_id
1 'polypeptide(L)'
;MFWSSLACLSLIATSYASPLSRRAEGISVEIVPTATSVSSIADLKFTANIKNTGLEAVRILNYGTILDSKLPTKSFVVTKDGAAVAFTGVKVSVSLTDADDSAYTVINAGETLPLSSTSRTLALVHSPSSP
;
A
#
# COMPACT_ATOMS: atom_id res chain seq x y z
N MET A 1 0.00 63.78 2.17
CA MET A 1 0.26 62.67 3.13
C MET A 1 -0.72 61.56 2.80
N PHE A 2 -0.35 60.70 1.85
CA PHE A 2 -1.14 59.52 1.48
C PHE A 2 -0.74 58.36 2.40
N TRP A 3 -1.36 58.31 3.58
CA TRP A 3 -1.06 57.30 4.59
C TRP A 3 -1.95 56.08 4.39
N SER A 4 -1.37 55.06 3.77
CA SER A 4 -1.48 53.65 4.13
C SER A 4 -2.89 53.05 4.25
N SER A 5 -3.46 52.67 3.10
CA SER A 5 -4.48 51.63 3.04
C SER A 5 -3.93 50.41 2.28
N LEU A 6 -4.50 49.24 2.58
CA LEU A 6 -4.23 47.87 2.10
C LEU A 6 -3.23 47.08 2.98
N ALA A 7 -3.70 46.53 4.09
CA ALA A 7 -4.46 45.27 4.17
C ALA A 7 -3.57 44.04 3.89
N CYS A 8 -3.06 43.51 5.00
CA CYS A 8 -2.66 42.13 5.27
C CYS A 8 -3.13 41.11 4.22
N LEU A 9 -2.25 40.72 3.29
CA LEU A 9 -2.46 39.55 2.44
C LEU A 9 -1.73 38.36 3.07
N SER A 10 -2.39 37.71 4.03
CA SER A 10 -1.93 36.45 4.60
C SER A 10 -2.00 35.36 3.54
N LEU A 11 -0.86 34.95 2.99
CA LEU A 11 -0.76 33.73 2.20
C LEU A 11 -1.06 32.53 3.12
N ILE A 12 -2.28 32.02 3.07
CA ILE A 12 -2.59 30.69 3.60
C ILE A 12 -2.08 29.70 2.55
N ALA A 13 -0.82 29.29 2.69
CA ALA A 13 -0.30 28.15 1.96
C ALA A 13 -0.95 26.89 2.54
N THR A 14 -2.07 26.46 1.97
CA THR A 14 -2.63 25.14 2.22
C THR A 14 -1.70 24.12 1.57
N SER A 15 -0.71 23.64 2.33
CA SER A 15 0.00 22.42 1.97
C SER A 15 -1.00 21.26 2.05
N TYR A 16 -1.67 20.97 0.95
CA TYR A 16 -2.38 19.70 0.76
C TYR A 16 -1.32 18.60 0.79
N ALA A 17 -1.04 18.09 1.98
CA ALA A 17 -0.26 16.89 2.19
C ALA A 17 -1.11 15.69 1.74
N SER A 18 -1.36 15.59 0.45
CA SER A 18 -1.94 14.39 -0.12
C SER A 18 -0.97 13.24 0.14
N PRO A 19 -1.41 12.08 0.63
CA PRO A 19 -0.55 10.91 0.84
C PRO A 19 0.07 10.37 -0.47
N LEU A 20 -0.22 10.99 -1.62
CA LEU A 20 0.31 10.68 -2.93
C LEU A 20 1.77 11.13 -3.12
N SER A 21 2.21 12.19 -2.42
CA SER A 21 3.56 12.76 -2.58
C SER A 21 4.70 11.88 -2.05
N ARG A 22 4.38 10.76 -1.39
CA ARG A 22 5.34 9.77 -0.86
C ARG A 22 5.43 8.50 -1.70
N ARG A 23 4.74 8.44 -2.85
CA ARG A 23 4.95 7.36 -3.83
C ARG A 23 6.26 7.65 -4.56
N ALA A 24 7.15 6.66 -4.66
CA ALA A 24 8.29 6.78 -5.55
C ALA A 24 7.76 7.12 -6.95
N GLU A 25 8.16 8.27 -7.49
CA GLU A 25 7.89 8.59 -8.89
C GLU A 25 8.43 7.42 -9.73
N GLY A 26 7.54 6.72 -10.43
CA GLY A 26 7.93 5.55 -11.20
C GLY A 26 7.40 4.20 -10.72
N ILE A 27 6.62 4.08 -9.63
CA ILE A 27 5.92 2.81 -9.31
C ILE A 27 4.39 2.99 -9.34
N SER A 28 3.73 2.20 -10.17
CA SER A 28 2.26 2.09 -10.22
C SER A 28 1.82 0.76 -9.62
N VAL A 29 0.78 0.80 -8.78
CA VAL A 29 0.16 -0.39 -8.18
C VAL A 29 -1.33 -0.37 -8.49
N GLU A 30 -1.79 -1.44 -9.14
CA GLU A 30 -3.19 -1.65 -9.46
C GLU A 30 -3.70 -2.88 -8.70
N ILE A 31 -4.86 -2.76 -8.06
CA ILE A 31 -5.49 -3.86 -7.31
C ILE A 31 -6.76 -4.26 -8.06
N VAL A 32 -6.80 -5.50 -8.52
CA VAL A 32 -7.90 -6.07 -9.29
C VAL A 32 -8.59 -7.14 -8.45
N PRO A 33 -9.89 -6.98 -8.12
CA PRO A 33 -10.64 -8.02 -7.43
C PRO A 33 -10.87 -9.21 -8.37
N THR A 34 -10.80 -10.44 -7.84
CA THR A 34 -11.09 -11.64 -8.62
C THR A 34 -12.60 -11.79 -8.89
N ALA A 35 -13.44 -11.23 -8.02
CA ALA A 35 -14.90 -11.21 -8.16
C ALA A 35 -15.47 -9.88 -7.64
N THR A 36 -16.57 -9.42 -8.24
CA THR A 36 -17.27 -8.18 -7.85
C THR A 36 -18.04 -8.30 -6.55
N SER A 37 -18.43 -9.52 -6.18
CA SER A 37 -19.06 -9.86 -4.91
C SER A 37 -18.68 -11.28 -4.52
N VAL A 38 -18.59 -11.53 -3.22
CA VAL A 38 -18.30 -12.86 -2.67
C VAL A 38 -19.22 -13.12 -1.49
N SER A 39 -19.57 -14.39 -1.28
CA SER A 39 -20.46 -14.83 -0.20
C SER A 39 -19.74 -14.97 1.14
N SER A 40 -18.41 -15.10 1.14
CA SER A 40 -17.59 -15.26 2.33
C SER A 40 -16.32 -14.41 2.26
N ILE A 41 -15.83 -13.97 3.43
CA ILE A 41 -14.54 -13.27 3.56
C ILE A 41 -13.40 -14.19 3.11
N ALA A 42 -13.54 -15.51 3.28
CA ALA A 42 -12.54 -16.48 2.84
C ALA A 42 -12.31 -16.46 1.31
N ASP A 43 -13.32 -16.02 0.55
CA ASP A 43 -13.31 -15.96 -0.90
C ASP A 43 -12.84 -14.60 -1.44
N LEU A 44 -12.57 -13.62 -0.56
CA LEU A 44 -11.99 -12.33 -0.94
C LEU A 44 -10.54 -12.52 -1.41
N LYS A 45 -10.38 -12.51 -2.72
CA LYS A 45 -9.10 -12.61 -3.41
C LYS A 45 -8.89 -11.39 -4.29
N PHE A 46 -7.66 -10.87 -4.26
CA PHE A 46 -7.23 -9.74 -5.06
C PHE A 46 -5.91 -10.08 -5.75
N THR A 47 -5.77 -9.54 -6.96
CA THR A 47 -4.51 -9.51 -7.71
C THR A 47 -3.94 -8.11 -7.62
N ALA A 48 -2.67 -7.99 -7.24
CA ALA A 48 -1.97 -6.72 -7.30
C ALA A 48 -0.98 -6.74 -8.48
N ASN A 49 -1.09 -5.78 -9.38
CA ASN A 49 -0.12 -5.55 -10.45
C ASN A 49 0.80 -4.43 -10.03
N ILE A 50 2.09 -4.72 -9.92
CA ILE A 50 3.11 -3.71 -9.58
C ILE A 50 3.92 -3.45 -10.84
N LYS A 51 3.92 -2.20 -11.30
CA LYS A 51 4.64 -1.78 -12.51
C LYS A 51 5.64 -0.70 -12.17
N ASN A 52 6.87 -0.87 -12.64
CA ASN A 52 7.84 0.21 -12.69
C ASN A 52 7.61 1.04 -13.95
N THR A 53 7.05 2.24 -13.79
CA THR A 53 6.85 3.26 -14.82
C THR A 53 8.02 4.23 -14.95
N GLY A 54 9.08 4.06 -14.15
CA GLY A 54 10.31 4.83 -14.22
C GLY A 54 11.27 4.33 -15.30
N LEU A 55 12.38 5.05 -15.46
CA LEU A 55 13.44 4.74 -16.44
C LEU A 55 14.59 3.93 -15.84
N GLU A 56 14.61 3.73 -14.53
CA GLU A 56 15.65 3.00 -13.80
C GLU A 56 15.05 1.79 -13.07
N ALA A 57 15.88 0.79 -12.77
CA ALA A 57 15.47 -0.34 -11.95
C ALA A 57 15.24 0.09 -10.50
N VAL A 58 14.16 -0.39 -9.88
CA VAL A 58 13.81 -0.06 -8.51
C VAL A 58 13.90 -1.32 -7.65
N ARG A 59 14.45 -1.17 -6.44
CA ARG A 59 14.48 -2.22 -5.43
C ARG A 59 13.36 -1.98 -4.42
N ILE A 60 12.48 -2.96 -4.25
CA ILE A 60 11.33 -2.89 -3.36
C ILE A 60 11.51 -3.87 -2.22
N LEU A 61 11.35 -3.41 -0.98
CA LEU A 61 11.41 -4.27 0.20
C LEU A 61 10.23 -5.27 0.19
N ASN A 62 10.53 -6.55 0.41
CA ASN A 62 9.53 -7.60 0.42
C ASN A 62 8.65 -7.53 1.68
N TYR A 63 9.27 -7.38 2.84
CA TYR A 63 8.61 -7.45 4.15
C TYR A 63 7.55 -6.39 4.37
N GLY A 64 6.41 -6.81 4.95
CA GLY A 64 5.34 -5.88 5.30
C GLY A 64 4.61 -5.27 4.09
N THR A 65 4.91 -5.75 2.88
CA THR A 65 4.27 -5.30 1.64
C THR A 65 3.45 -6.44 1.02
N ILE A 66 2.85 -6.22 -0.15
CA ILE A 66 2.12 -7.26 -0.89
C ILE A 66 3.08 -8.35 -1.43
N LEU A 67 4.37 -8.03 -1.51
CA LEU A 67 5.43 -8.95 -1.95
C LEU A 67 5.82 -9.98 -0.88
N ASP A 68 5.46 -9.76 0.39
CA ASP A 68 5.66 -10.76 1.44
C ASP A 68 4.73 -11.96 1.20
N SER A 69 5.31 -13.08 0.81
CA SER A 69 4.59 -14.33 0.55
C SER A 69 4.60 -15.28 1.74
N LYS A 70 5.33 -14.95 2.82
CA LYS A 70 5.60 -15.86 3.93
C LYS A 70 4.79 -15.50 5.17
N LEU A 71 4.63 -14.21 5.45
CA LEU A 71 3.98 -13.75 6.67
C LEU A 71 2.63 -13.07 6.38
N PRO A 72 1.62 -13.27 7.23
CA PRO A 72 0.36 -12.53 7.13
C PRO A 72 0.57 -11.10 7.66
N THR A 73 1.15 -10.23 6.84
CA THR A 73 1.47 -8.83 7.17
C THR A 73 0.36 -7.85 6.80
N LYS A 74 0.43 -6.63 7.35
CA LYS A 74 -0.54 -5.57 7.09
C LYS A 74 -0.29 -4.88 5.74
N SER A 75 -0.53 -5.59 4.65
CA SER A 75 -0.28 -5.09 3.29
C SER A 75 -1.45 -4.27 2.73
N PHE A 76 -2.62 -4.32 3.36
CA PHE A 76 -3.83 -3.59 2.97
C PHE A 76 -4.43 -2.83 4.15
N VAL A 77 -5.10 -1.71 3.85
CA VAL A 77 -6.04 -1.06 4.76
C VAL A 77 -7.44 -1.52 4.39
N VAL A 78 -8.13 -2.12 5.34
CA VAL A 78 -9.48 -2.66 5.14
C VAL A 78 -10.45 -1.81 5.94
N THR A 79 -11.53 -1.37 5.30
CA THR A 79 -12.63 -0.69 5.96
C THR A 79 -13.92 -1.46 5.74
N LYS A 80 -14.80 -1.42 6.73
CA LYS A 80 -16.18 -1.92 6.66
C LYS A 80 -17.07 -0.78 7.13
N ASP A 81 -18.02 -0.38 6.30
CA ASP A 81 -19.00 0.68 6.62
C ASP A 81 -18.32 1.99 7.07
N GLY A 82 -17.18 2.32 6.46
CA GLY A 82 -16.37 3.50 6.79
C GLY A 82 -15.47 3.36 8.01
N ALA A 83 -15.60 2.28 8.80
CA ALA A 83 -14.73 2.00 9.95
C ALA A 83 -13.55 1.10 9.56
N ALA A 84 -12.36 1.42 10.07
CA ALA A 84 -11.18 0.59 9.86
C ALA A 84 -11.31 -0.76 10.58
N VAL A 85 -11.03 -1.84 9.87
CA VAL A 85 -11.05 -3.18 10.45
C VAL A 85 -9.72 -3.45 11.15
N ALA A 86 -9.78 -3.99 12.37
CA ALA A 86 -8.59 -4.31 13.14
C ALA A 86 -7.75 -5.40 12.46
N PHE A 87 -6.46 -5.13 12.31
CA PHE A 87 -5.51 -6.09 11.76
C PHE A 87 -5.02 -7.03 12.87
N THR A 88 -5.18 -8.34 12.67
CA THR A 88 -4.85 -9.40 13.64
C THR A 88 -3.61 -10.22 13.25
N GLY A 89 -2.93 -9.87 12.15
CA GLY A 89 -1.72 -10.54 11.70
C GLY A 89 -0.43 -10.03 12.33
N VAL A 90 0.71 -10.37 11.70
CA VAL A 90 2.05 -10.05 12.22
C VAL A 90 2.46 -8.63 11.83
N LYS A 91 2.97 -7.87 12.81
CA LYS A 91 3.66 -6.60 12.57
C LYS A 91 5.16 -6.84 12.54
N VAL A 92 5.75 -6.70 11.36
CA VAL A 92 7.18 -6.90 11.16
C VAL A 92 7.90 -5.56 11.36
N SER A 93 9.00 -5.57 12.11
CA SER A 93 9.97 -4.49 12.15
C SER A 93 11.26 -4.99 11.51
N VAL A 94 11.77 -4.26 10.51
CA VAL A 94 12.93 -4.69 9.73
C VAL A 94 14.05 -3.68 9.94
N SER A 95 15.23 -4.17 10.30
CA SER A 95 16.47 -3.41 10.28
C SER A 95 16.98 -3.34 8.85
N LEU A 96 16.93 -2.16 8.22
CA LEU A 96 17.38 -2.01 6.83
C LEU A 96 18.90 -2.12 6.67
N THR A 97 19.66 -1.92 7.76
CA THR A 97 21.12 -2.06 7.76
C THR A 97 21.58 -3.51 7.71
N ASP A 98 20.74 -4.42 8.23
CA ASP A 98 21.03 -5.86 8.29
C ASP A 98 20.29 -6.65 7.19
N ALA A 99 19.50 -5.95 6.37
CA ALA A 99 18.77 -6.55 5.27
C ALA A 99 19.71 -6.85 4.09
N ASP A 100 19.80 -8.11 3.72
CA ASP A 100 20.53 -8.55 2.52
C ASP A 100 19.69 -8.38 1.23
N ASP A 101 20.28 -8.69 0.08
CA ASP A 101 19.60 -8.55 -1.22
C ASP A 101 18.35 -9.44 -1.36
N SER A 102 18.23 -10.54 -0.58
CA SER A 102 17.04 -11.39 -0.60
C SER A 102 15.82 -10.75 0.04
N ALA A 103 16.02 -9.69 0.84
CA ALA A 103 14.96 -8.88 1.41
C ALA A 103 14.27 -7.98 0.36
N TYR A 104 14.83 -7.86 -0.84
CA TYR A 104 14.35 -6.98 -1.89
C TYR A 104 13.95 -7.73 -3.15
N THR A 105 12.93 -7.22 -3.84
CA THR A 105 12.61 -7.59 -5.22
C THR A 105 13.03 -6.44 -6.13
N VAL A 106 13.79 -6.74 -7.18
CA VAL A 106 14.16 -5.77 -8.21
C VAL A 106 13.10 -5.78 -9.31
N ILE A 107 12.60 -4.60 -9.68
CA ILE A 107 11.70 -4.42 -10.82
C ILE A 107 12.41 -3.51 -11.82
N ASN A 108 12.73 -4.03 -13.00
CA ASN A 108 13.41 -3.26 -14.03
C ASN A 108 12.51 -2.16 -14.60
N ALA A 109 13.11 -1.16 -15.26
CA ALA A 109 12.37 -0.09 -15.90
C ALA A 109 11.34 -0.65 -16.91
N GLY A 110 10.10 -0.19 -16.81
CA GLY A 110 8.98 -0.66 -17.66
C GLY A 110 8.42 -2.04 -17.30
N GLU A 111 9.07 -2.79 -16.41
CA GLU A 111 8.64 -4.13 -16.04
C GLU A 111 7.37 -4.09 -15.18
N THR A 112 6.47 -5.04 -15.46
CA THR A 112 5.28 -5.28 -14.64
C THR A 112 5.40 -6.66 -14.03
N LEU A 113 5.31 -6.74 -12.71
CA LEU A 113 5.19 -7.99 -11.99
C LEU A 113 3.69 -8.27 -11.76
N PRO A 114 3.08 -9.17 -12.56
CA PRO A 114 1.76 -9.68 -12.24
C PRO A 114 1.90 -10.60 -11.02
N LEU A 115 1.42 -10.18 -9.86
CA LEU A 115 1.37 -11.06 -8.67
C LEU A 115 0.17 -12.04 -8.77
N SER A 116 -0.17 -12.48 -9.97
CA SER A 116 -1.29 -13.38 -10.25
C SER A 116 -1.12 -14.75 -9.61
N SER A 117 0.12 -15.22 -9.42
CA SER A 117 0.43 -16.51 -8.76
C SER A 117 0.20 -16.50 -7.24
N THR A 118 -0.48 -15.49 -6.71
CA THR A 118 -0.40 -15.21 -5.29
C THR A 118 -1.74 -14.80 -4.70
N SER A 119 -2.89 -15.16 -5.31
CA SER A 119 -4.25 -15.14 -4.72
C SER A 119 -4.25 -14.77 -3.24
N ARG A 120 -4.24 -13.46 -2.92
CA ARG A 120 -4.04 -13.04 -1.54
C ARG A 120 -5.39 -13.12 -0.88
N THR A 121 -5.58 -14.17 -0.08
CA THR A 121 -6.70 -14.22 0.85
C THR A 121 -6.47 -13.09 1.85
N LEU A 122 -7.43 -12.19 1.94
CA LEU A 122 -7.47 -11.21 3.01
C LEU A 122 -7.63 -12.00 4.33
N ALA A 123 -6.50 -12.33 4.99
CA ALA A 123 -6.49 -13.03 6.26
C ALA A 123 -6.96 -12.08 7.37
N LEU A 124 -8.26 -11.78 7.32
CA LEU A 124 -9.00 -11.26 8.45
C LEU A 124 -9.29 -12.49 9.31
N VAL A 125 -8.38 -12.80 10.23
CA VAL A 125 -8.63 -13.83 11.26
C VAL A 125 -9.72 -13.25 12.15
N HIS A 126 -10.97 -13.46 11.73
CA HIS A 126 -12.13 -13.27 12.58
C HIS A 126 -12.13 -14.44 13.55
N SER A 127 -11.85 -14.16 14.82
CA SER A 127 -12.10 -15.12 15.89
C SER A 127 -13.61 -15.38 15.90
N PRO A 128 -14.10 -16.61 15.66
CA PRO A 128 -15.51 -16.88 15.83
C PRO A 128 -15.82 -16.69 17.32
N SER A 129 -16.66 -15.71 17.65
CA SER A 129 -17.38 -15.75 18.91
C SER A 129 -18.31 -16.97 18.84
N SER A 130 -17.91 -18.05 19.51
CA SER A 130 -18.71 -19.25 19.74
C SER A 130 -20.03 -18.90 20.47
N PRO A 131 -21.07 -19.76 20.31
CA PRO A 131 -22.50 -19.40 20.42
C PRO A 131 -22.98 -19.01 21.82
#